data_AF-A0A4X2K8V0-F1
#
_entry.id   AF-A0A4X2K8V0-F1
#
_cell.length_a   1.000
_cell.length_b   1.000
_cell.length_c   1.000
_cell.angle_alpha   90.00
_cell.angle_beta   90.00
_cell.angle_gamma   90.00
#
_symmetry.space_group_name_H-M   'P 1'
#
loop_
_entity.id
_entity.type
_entity.pdbx_description
1 polymer ?
#
loop_
_entity_poly.entity_id
_entity_poly.type
_entity_poly.pdbx_seq_one_letter_code
_entity_poly.pdbx_strand_id
1 'polypeptide(L)'
;MGSRVTPPSWRLTGPAGGRVYAVTALTPDPRPRSGSPRLGSHSLRYFSAAVASPELAEPRFLSVGYVDDQLFVRFDSARASPRMEPRAAWMERMDREEPGYWERSTRRSEANAQVSRAGLRHLRRYFNQSEAGVHILQAMSCCEVSPELTFRRGFLQFAYDGRDYPALDTETSTWTAAVPQAVNSKRKWEAERSISEGDKAYLEETSVLWLKKYLEMGKETLQRAGTPRPSPWYLWDLSNGKAEESRSPVAFPLCSLPSHTLVLECMSLTGLFPSFVSRQ
;
A
#
# COMPACT_ATOMS: atom_id res chain seq x y z
N MET A 1 19.37 6.87 19.23
CA MET A 1 18.27 5.89 19.11
C MET A 1 17.38 6.35 17.97
N GLY A 2 16.98 5.47 17.05
CA GLY A 2 15.99 5.80 16.02
C GLY A 2 14.58 5.74 16.61
N SER A 3 13.76 6.76 16.35
CA SER A 3 12.32 6.70 16.64
C SER A 3 11.68 5.60 15.79
N ARG A 4 10.98 4.65 16.42
CA ARG A 4 10.14 3.71 15.70
C ARG A 4 8.94 4.48 15.15
N VAL A 5 9.00 4.86 13.88
CA VAL A 5 7.83 5.35 13.14
C VAL A 5 6.84 4.20 13.06
N THR A 6 5.74 4.27 13.81
CA THR A 6 4.68 3.26 13.74
C THR A 6 4.01 3.37 12.37
N PRO A 7 4.00 2.30 11.55
CA PRO A 7 3.34 2.34 10.25
C PRO A 7 1.85 2.69 10.40
N PRO A 8 1.28 3.52 9.50
CA PRO A 8 -0.13 3.88 9.57
C PRO A 8 -1.01 2.63 9.47
N SER A 9 -2.16 2.64 10.15
CA SER A 9 -3.11 1.53 10.11
C SER A 9 -4.51 2.01 9.74
N TRP A 10 -5.26 1.12 9.10
CA TRP A 10 -6.61 1.38 8.61
C TRP A 10 -7.55 0.28 9.09
N ARG A 11 -8.78 0.67 9.41
CA ARG A 11 -9.86 -0.25 9.77
C ARG A 11 -10.73 -0.53 8.55
N LEU A 12 -10.95 -1.80 8.26
CA LEU A 12 -11.90 -2.29 7.28
C LEU A 12 -13.05 -2.96 8.02
N THR A 13 -14.26 -2.42 7.89
CA THR A 13 -15.48 -3.01 8.45
C THR A 13 -16.00 -4.15 7.57
N GLY A 14 -16.64 -5.14 8.18
CA GLY A 14 -17.55 -6.03 7.48
C GLY A 14 -18.83 -5.30 7.02
N PRO A 15 -19.61 -5.90 6.11
CA PRO A 15 -20.97 -5.44 5.83
C PRO A 15 -21.81 -5.42 7.12
N ALA A 16 -22.86 -4.60 7.12
CA ALA A 16 -23.73 -4.34 8.28
C ALA A 16 -23.03 -3.88 9.58
N GLY A 17 -21.75 -3.50 9.53
CA GLY A 17 -21.00 -3.03 10.71
C GLY A 17 -20.46 -4.15 11.61
N GLY A 18 -20.28 -5.36 11.07
CA GLY A 18 -19.70 -6.51 11.77
C GLY A 18 -18.20 -6.39 12.09
N ARG A 19 -17.42 -7.45 11.83
CA ARG A 19 -15.99 -7.49 12.20
C ARG A 19 -15.18 -6.31 11.67
N VAL A 20 -14.21 -5.86 12.46
CA VAL A 20 -13.27 -4.81 12.07
C VAL A 20 -11.89 -5.44 11.85
N TYR A 21 -11.51 -5.57 10.58
CA TYR A 21 -10.19 -6.01 10.16
C TYR A 21 -9.23 -4.82 10.25
N ALA A 22 -8.29 -4.85 11.19
CA ALA A 22 -7.21 -3.87 11.28
C ALA A 22 -6.09 -4.25 10.32
N VAL A 23 -5.71 -3.35 9.42
CA VAL A 23 -4.62 -3.55 8.46
C VAL A 23 -3.54 -2.51 8.72
N THR A 24 -2.33 -2.96 8.98
CA THR A 24 -1.15 -2.11 9.21
C THR A 24 -0.36 -1.97 7.91
N ALA A 25 0.11 -0.76 7.59
CA ALA A 25 0.90 -0.49 6.40
C ALA A 25 2.22 -1.28 6.38
N LEU A 26 2.67 -1.65 5.18
CA LEU A 26 3.95 -2.32 5.00
C LEU A 26 5.09 -1.33 5.28
N THR A 27 5.99 -1.70 6.19
CA THR A 27 7.28 -1.03 6.31
C THR A 27 8.17 -1.43 5.14
N PRO A 28 8.86 -0.49 4.46
CA PRO A 28 9.83 -0.85 3.44
C PRO A 28 10.90 -1.80 4.00
N ASP A 29 11.21 -2.87 3.25
CA ASP A 29 12.35 -3.78 3.48
C ASP A 29 13.58 -3.01 4.01
N PRO A 30 14.08 -3.31 5.23
CA PRO A 30 15.15 -2.57 5.88
C PRO A 30 16.55 -2.88 5.34
N ARG A 31 16.69 -3.47 4.13
CA ARG A 31 17.98 -3.78 3.48
C ARG A 31 19.02 -2.66 3.66
N PRO A 32 20.13 -2.90 4.39
CA PRO A 32 20.96 -1.82 4.90
C PRO A 32 21.96 -1.30 3.86
N ARG A 33 21.66 -0.12 3.29
CA ARG A 33 22.67 0.79 2.70
C ARG A 33 22.53 2.18 3.34
N SER A 34 23.65 2.87 3.51
CA SER A 34 23.85 3.88 4.56
C SER A 34 23.16 5.24 4.31
N GLY A 35 22.01 5.45 4.94
CA GLY A 35 21.39 6.76 5.05
C GLY A 35 20.31 6.81 6.13
N SER A 36 20.44 7.77 7.06
CA SER A 36 19.26 8.33 7.72
C SER A 36 18.37 9.03 6.67
N PRO A 37 17.09 9.28 6.95
CA PRO A 37 16.33 10.28 6.22
C PRO A 37 17.14 11.59 6.20
N ARG A 38 17.42 12.11 5.01
CA ARG A 38 18.17 13.37 4.84
C ARG A 38 17.16 14.49 4.67
N LEU A 39 17.38 15.62 5.34
CA LEU A 39 16.45 16.76 5.25
C LEU A 39 16.22 17.14 3.77
N GLY A 40 14.96 17.33 3.40
CA GLY A 40 14.55 17.71 2.05
C GLY A 40 14.29 16.56 1.06
N SER A 41 14.44 15.28 1.41
CA SER A 41 13.93 14.20 0.55
C SER A 41 12.41 14.06 0.66
N HIS A 42 11.71 13.95 -0.47
CA HIS A 42 10.26 13.75 -0.53
C HIS A 42 9.90 12.33 -1.02
N SER A 43 8.68 11.87 -0.74
CA SER A 43 8.18 10.55 -1.13
C SER A 43 6.71 10.55 -1.57
N LEU A 44 6.39 9.67 -2.53
CA LEU A 44 5.01 9.31 -2.89
C LEU A 44 4.81 7.83 -2.57
N ARG A 45 3.90 7.53 -1.64
CA ARG A 45 3.63 6.17 -1.15
C ARG A 45 2.16 5.82 -1.36
N TYR A 46 1.88 4.74 -2.09
CA TYR A 46 0.55 4.12 -2.08
C TYR A 46 0.59 2.81 -1.32
N PHE A 47 -0.48 2.55 -0.57
CA PHE A 47 -0.72 1.28 0.07
C PHE A 47 -2.09 0.75 -0.34
N SER A 48 -2.17 -0.53 -0.65
CA SER A 48 -3.45 -1.22 -0.86
C SER A 48 -3.56 -2.47 0.00
N ALA A 49 -4.81 -2.85 0.26
CA ALA A 49 -5.15 -4.05 1.00
C ALA A 49 -6.43 -4.66 0.43
N ALA A 50 -6.41 -5.97 0.20
CA ALA A 50 -7.58 -6.76 -0.14
C ALA A 50 -7.80 -7.80 0.95
N VAL A 51 -9.02 -7.84 1.50
CA VAL A 51 -9.43 -8.80 2.54
C VAL A 51 -10.47 -9.75 1.98
N ALA A 52 -10.14 -11.03 1.89
CA ALA A 52 -11.12 -12.11 1.77
C ALA A 52 -11.56 -12.56 3.17
N SER A 53 -12.85 -12.88 3.33
CA SER A 53 -13.43 -13.43 4.55
C SER A 53 -14.71 -14.19 4.17
N PRO A 54 -15.11 -15.26 4.89
CA PRO A 54 -16.39 -15.95 4.64
C PRO A 54 -17.62 -15.05 4.82
N GLU A 55 -17.46 -13.92 5.53
CA GLU A 55 -18.50 -12.91 5.74
C GLU A 55 -18.67 -11.96 4.53
N LEU A 56 -17.88 -12.15 3.46
CA LEU A 56 -17.84 -11.31 2.28
C LEU A 56 -18.10 -12.11 1.00
N ALA A 57 -19.11 -11.72 0.22
CA ALA A 57 -19.37 -12.31 -1.10
C ALA A 57 -18.21 -12.06 -2.09
N GLU A 58 -17.53 -10.90 -1.98
CA GLU A 58 -16.31 -10.57 -2.73
C GLU A 58 -15.28 -9.89 -1.81
N PRO A 59 -13.96 -10.06 -2.04
CA PRO A 59 -12.95 -9.45 -1.18
C PRO A 59 -13.01 -7.92 -1.16
N ARG A 60 -13.01 -7.32 0.05
CA ARG A 60 -12.99 -5.86 0.20
C ARG A 60 -11.59 -5.32 -0.10
N PHE A 61 -11.48 -4.50 -1.14
CA PHE A 61 -10.29 -3.74 -1.51
C PHE A 61 -10.30 -2.31 -0.96
N LEU A 62 -9.13 -1.85 -0.52
CA LEU A 62 -8.81 -0.49 -0.11
C LEU A 62 -7.53 -0.03 -0.83
N SER A 63 -7.47 1.24 -1.23
CA SER A 63 -6.22 1.91 -1.57
C SER A 63 -6.13 3.28 -0.91
N VAL A 64 -4.93 3.68 -0.48
CA VAL A 64 -4.64 5.00 0.10
C VAL A 64 -3.32 5.54 -0.45
N GLY A 65 -3.24 6.85 -0.65
CA GLY A 65 -2.03 7.54 -1.11
C GLY A 65 -1.55 8.59 -0.12
N TYR A 66 -0.24 8.63 0.11
CA TYR A 66 0.47 9.58 0.96
C TYR A 66 1.53 10.33 0.14
N VAL A 67 1.60 11.66 0.30
CA VAL A 67 2.76 12.49 -0.11
C VAL A 67 3.45 12.91 1.17
N ASP A 68 4.72 12.51 1.29
CA ASP A 68 5.40 12.38 2.57
C ASP A 68 4.48 11.68 3.58
N ASP A 69 4.29 12.20 4.78
CA ASP A 69 3.38 11.61 5.78
C ASP A 69 1.91 12.11 5.67
N GLN A 70 1.58 12.95 4.68
CA GLN A 70 0.21 13.44 4.47
C GLN A 70 -0.61 12.50 3.57
N LEU A 71 -1.65 11.88 4.14
CA LEU A 71 -2.70 11.18 3.40
C LEU A 71 -3.43 12.18 2.46
N PHE A 72 -3.35 11.96 1.14
CA PHE A 72 -3.95 12.86 0.14
C PHE A 72 -5.10 12.23 -0.67
N VAL A 73 -5.17 10.89 -0.77
CA VAL A 73 -6.27 10.17 -1.44
C VAL A 73 -6.66 8.85 -0.77
N ARG A 74 -7.92 8.41 -0.97
CA ARG A 74 -8.43 7.07 -0.58
C ARG A 74 -9.46 6.56 -1.59
N PHE A 75 -9.36 5.28 -1.96
CA PHE A 75 -10.40 4.48 -2.62
C PHE A 75 -10.86 3.37 -1.67
N ASP A 76 -12.17 3.08 -1.63
CA ASP A 76 -12.75 2.06 -0.76
C ASP A 76 -13.91 1.35 -1.45
N SER A 77 -13.72 0.07 -1.78
CA SER A 77 -14.66 -0.74 -2.59
C SER A 77 -16.00 -1.03 -1.92
N ALA A 78 -16.10 -0.92 -0.59
CA ALA A 78 -17.35 -1.18 0.14
C ALA A 78 -18.34 0.00 0.14
N ARG A 79 -18.10 1.02 -0.69
CA ARG A 79 -19.02 2.14 -0.89
C ARG A 79 -20.04 1.80 -1.96
N ALA A 80 -21.29 2.26 -1.80
CA ALA A 80 -22.35 2.05 -2.80
C ALA A 80 -22.02 2.67 -4.18
N SER A 81 -21.15 3.68 -4.20
CA SER A 81 -20.45 4.16 -5.39
C SER A 81 -18.95 4.22 -5.06
N PRO A 82 -18.16 3.20 -5.42
CA PRO A 82 -16.71 3.21 -5.26
C PRO A 82 -16.08 4.29 -6.15
N ARG A 83 -15.21 5.11 -5.57
CA ARG A 83 -14.43 6.13 -6.28
C ARG A 83 -13.19 6.50 -5.48
N MET A 84 -12.20 7.04 -6.17
CA MET A 84 -11.08 7.71 -5.51
C MET A 84 -11.55 9.06 -4.96
N GLU A 85 -11.24 9.36 -3.70
CA GLU A 85 -11.65 10.59 -3.01
C GLU A 85 -10.44 11.35 -2.42
N PRO A 86 -10.45 12.70 -2.44
CA PRO A 86 -9.44 13.52 -1.78
C PRO A 86 -9.43 13.33 -0.26
N ARG A 87 -8.26 13.55 0.35
CA ARG A 87 -8.02 13.54 1.80
C ARG A 87 -7.18 14.72 2.31
N ALA A 88 -6.70 15.57 1.40
CA ALA A 88 -6.05 16.84 1.69
C ALA A 88 -6.68 17.94 0.83
N ALA A 89 -6.87 19.15 1.38
CA ALA A 89 -7.57 20.25 0.72
C ALA A 89 -6.92 20.67 -0.63
N TRP A 90 -5.60 20.53 -0.77
CA TRP A 90 -4.91 20.82 -2.03
C TRP A 90 -5.28 19.88 -3.19
N MET A 91 -5.88 18.71 -2.90
CA MET A 91 -6.42 17.81 -3.93
C MET A 91 -7.81 18.24 -4.44
N GLU A 92 -8.55 19.10 -3.74
CA GLU A 92 -9.91 19.51 -4.14
C GLU A 92 -9.92 20.28 -5.47
N ARG A 93 -8.80 20.90 -5.84
CA ARG A 93 -8.63 21.57 -7.15
C ARG A 93 -8.11 20.66 -8.27
N MET A 94 -7.87 19.36 -8.01
CA MET A 94 -7.23 18.46 -8.97
C MET A 94 -7.96 18.36 -10.32
N ASP A 95 -9.30 18.41 -10.36
CA ASP A 95 -10.04 18.39 -11.64
C ASP A 95 -9.78 19.61 -12.55
N ARG A 96 -9.29 20.72 -11.98
CA ARG A 96 -8.88 21.92 -12.74
C ARG A 96 -7.44 21.79 -13.25
N GLU A 97 -6.58 21.16 -12.45
CA GLU A 97 -5.16 20.93 -12.74
C GLU A 97 -4.96 19.73 -13.69
N GLU A 98 -5.90 18.79 -13.69
CA GLU A 98 -5.88 17.53 -14.44
C GLU A 98 -7.32 16.98 -14.62
N PRO A 99 -8.06 17.41 -15.66
CA PRO A 99 -9.37 16.86 -15.98
C PRO A 99 -9.35 15.31 -16.12
N GLY A 100 -10.39 14.67 -15.58
CA GLY A 100 -10.50 13.19 -15.59
C GLY A 100 -9.50 12.46 -14.68
N TYR A 101 -8.84 13.15 -13.74
CA TYR A 101 -7.95 12.52 -12.75
C TYR A 101 -8.68 11.49 -11.88
N TRP A 102 -9.83 11.85 -11.30
CA TRP A 102 -10.55 10.94 -10.38
C TRP A 102 -11.12 9.72 -11.11
N GLU A 103 -11.58 9.89 -12.35
CA GLU A 103 -12.10 8.79 -13.17
C GLU A 103 -10.99 7.78 -13.50
N ARG A 104 -9.82 8.25 -13.99
CA ARG A 104 -8.64 7.41 -14.22
C ARG A 104 -8.14 6.73 -12.94
N SER A 105 -8.11 7.46 -11.83
CA SER A 105 -7.67 6.93 -10.52
C SER A 105 -8.66 5.93 -9.91
N THR A 106 -9.95 6.08 -10.19
CA THR A 106 -11.01 5.14 -9.83
C THR A 106 -10.87 3.86 -10.64
N ARG A 107 -10.86 3.94 -11.98
CA ARG A 107 -10.66 2.78 -12.87
C ARG A 107 -9.39 1.98 -12.53
N ARG A 108 -8.28 2.67 -12.24
CA ARG A 108 -7.04 2.01 -11.78
C ARG A 108 -7.25 1.26 -10.47
N SER A 109 -7.96 1.85 -9.51
CA SER A 109 -8.25 1.21 -8.21
C SER A 109 -9.21 0.03 -8.32
N GLU A 110 -10.18 0.09 -9.23
CA GLU A 110 -11.09 -1.02 -9.54
C GLU A 110 -10.36 -2.18 -10.23
N ALA A 111 -9.49 -1.89 -11.20
CA ALA A 111 -8.63 -2.89 -11.82
C ALA A 111 -7.72 -3.56 -10.78
N ASN A 112 -7.10 -2.78 -9.89
CA ASN A 112 -6.31 -3.28 -8.78
C ASN A 112 -7.14 -4.16 -7.83
N ALA A 113 -8.40 -3.80 -7.53
CA ALA A 113 -9.29 -4.63 -6.74
C ALA A 113 -9.55 -6.00 -7.38
N GLN A 114 -9.79 -6.05 -8.70
CA GLN A 114 -10.01 -7.31 -9.41
C GLN A 114 -8.74 -8.17 -9.50
N VAL A 115 -7.56 -7.58 -9.74
CA VAL A 115 -6.29 -8.32 -9.74
C VAL A 115 -5.93 -8.77 -8.32
N SER A 116 -6.19 -8.00 -7.27
CA SER A 116 -6.04 -8.45 -5.88
C SER A 116 -7.06 -9.54 -5.49
N ARG A 117 -8.29 -9.52 -6.02
CA ARG A 117 -9.28 -10.61 -5.86
C ARG A 117 -8.85 -11.88 -6.58
N ALA A 118 -8.23 -11.78 -7.75
CA ALA A 118 -7.54 -12.89 -8.38
C ALA A 118 -6.41 -13.37 -7.47
N GLY A 119 -5.47 -12.48 -7.13
CA GLY A 119 -4.35 -12.70 -6.21
C GLY A 119 -4.74 -13.48 -4.94
N LEU A 120 -5.78 -13.06 -4.22
CA LEU A 120 -6.27 -13.76 -3.01
C LEU A 120 -6.70 -15.21 -3.26
N ARG A 121 -7.42 -15.50 -4.36
CA ARG A 121 -7.73 -16.89 -4.75
C ARG A 121 -6.46 -17.66 -5.10
N HIS A 122 -5.49 -16.97 -5.68
CA HIS A 122 -4.19 -17.48 -6.13
C HIS A 122 -3.11 -17.43 -5.04
N LEU A 123 -3.55 -17.14 -3.82
CA LEU A 123 -2.83 -17.26 -2.58
C LEU A 123 -3.68 -18.14 -1.62
N ARG A 124 -4.42 -19.15 -2.14
CA ARG A 124 -5.22 -20.08 -1.31
C ARG A 124 -5.14 -21.61 -1.60
N ARG A 125 -4.81 -22.08 -2.81
CA ARG A 125 -5.23 -23.39 -3.38
C ARG A 125 -4.62 -24.72 -2.85
N TYR A 126 -3.30 -24.90 -2.91
CA TYR A 126 -2.76 -26.07 -3.63
C TYR A 126 -2.70 -27.52 -3.06
N PHE A 127 -2.53 -27.97 -1.81
CA PHE A 127 -2.33 -27.43 -0.45
C PHE A 127 -3.48 -26.56 0.07
N ASN A 128 -4.40 -27.12 0.86
CA ASN A 128 -5.54 -26.36 1.38
C ASN A 128 -5.13 -25.39 2.51
N GLN A 129 -4.90 -24.12 2.17
CA GLN A 129 -5.39 -23.04 3.05
C GLN A 129 -6.89 -22.95 2.74
N SER A 130 -7.76 -22.99 3.75
CA SER A 130 -9.19 -23.27 3.54
C SER A 130 -10.00 -22.05 3.13
N GLU A 131 -11.13 -22.26 2.46
CA GLU A 131 -12.01 -21.14 2.05
C GLU A 131 -12.71 -20.47 3.24
N ALA A 132 -12.70 -21.12 4.42
CA ALA A 132 -13.22 -20.60 5.68
C ALA A 132 -12.26 -19.61 6.38
N GLY A 133 -11.06 -19.37 5.84
CA GLY A 133 -10.09 -18.43 6.39
C GLY A 133 -10.36 -16.97 6.03
N VAL A 134 -9.94 -16.06 6.92
CA VAL A 134 -9.78 -14.63 6.61
C VAL A 134 -8.37 -14.44 6.07
N HIS A 135 -8.24 -13.82 4.90
CA HIS A 135 -6.96 -13.67 4.21
C HIS A 135 -6.74 -12.24 3.74
N ILE A 136 -5.51 -11.74 3.88
CA ILE A 136 -5.16 -10.35 3.61
C ILE A 136 -3.97 -10.29 2.65
N LEU A 137 -4.20 -9.80 1.44
CA LEU A 137 -3.16 -9.42 0.48
C LEU A 137 -2.92 -7.91 0.58
N GLN A 138 -1.67 -7.52 0.80
CA GLN A 138 -1.25 -6.13 0.88
C GLN A 138 -0.23 -5.81 -0.20
N ALA A 139 -0.25 -4.58 -0.70
CA ALA A 139 0.82 -4.04 -1.55
C ALA A 139 1.21 -2.64 -1.09
N MET A 140 2.48 -2.30 -1.28
CA MET A 140 3.03 -0.96 -1.10
C MET A 140 3.87 -0.60 -2.32
N SER A 141 3.59 0.54 -2.93
CA SER A 141 4.46 1.18 -3.91
C SER A 141 4.98 2.51 -3.37
N CYS A 142 6.25 2.80 -3.62
CA CYS A 142 6.90 4.02 -3.15
C CYS A 142 7.92 4.50 -4.17
N CYS A 143 7.95 5.81 -4.46
CA CYS A 143 9.15 6.46 -4.97
C CYS A 143 9.65 7.53 -3.99
N GLU A 144 10.97 7.65 -3.89
CA GLU A 144 11.67 8.66 -3.11
C GLU A 144 12.50 9.56 -4.04
N VAL A 145 12.43 10.87 -3.82
CA VAL A 145 13.19 11.88 -4.57
C VAL A 145 14.13 12.68 -3.68
N SER A 146 15.15 13.26 -4.29
CA SER A 146 16.07 14.21 -3.66
C SER A 146 15.42 15.59 -3.44
N PRO A 147 16.06 16.51 -2.70
CA PRO A 147 15.61 17.91 -2.63
C PRO A 147 15.51 18.58 -4.01
N GLU A 148 16.35 18.16 -4.95
CA GLU A 148 16.38 18.59 -6.36
C GLU A 148 15.31 17.86 -7.21
N LEU A 149 14.42 17.09 -6.57
CA LEU A 149 13.35 16.30 -7.17
C LEU A 149 13.85 15.27 -8.21
N THR A 150 15.07 14.75 -8.04
CA THR A 150 15.60 13.63 -8.84
C THR A 150 15.26 12.29 -8.18
N PHE A 151 15.01 11.25 -8.97
CA PHE A 151 14.75 9.91 -8.45
C PHE A 151 15.93 9.40 -7.60
N ARG A 152 15.64 8.74 -6.48
CA ARG A 152 16.66 8.07 -5.66
C ARG A 152 16.42 6.58 -5.50
N ARG A 153 15.16 6.19 -5.27
CA ARG A 153 14.79 4.83 -4.88
C ARG A 153 13.32 4.55 -5.16
N GLY A 154 13.05 3.34 -5.61
CA GLY A 154 11.71 2.81 -5.83
C GLY A 154 11.52 1.56 -4.98
N PHE A 155 10.30 1.32 -4.53
CA PHE A 155 9.89 0.07 -3.91
C PHE A 155 8.55 -0.38 -4.47
N LEU A 156 8.42 -1.69 -4.70
CA LEU A 156 7.14 -2.36 -4.82
C LEU A 156 7.19 -3.67 -4.05
N GLN A 157 6.39 -3.78 -3.01
CA GLN A 157 6.47 -4.85 -2.01
C GLN A 157 5.08 -5.39 -1.70
N PHE A 158 4.97 -6.70 -1.58
CA PHE A 158 3.74 -7.40 -1.24
C PHE A 158 3.88 -8.12 0.10
N ALA A 159 2.78 -8.22 0.82
CA ALA A 159 2.66 -9.11 1.98
C ALA A 159 1.36 -9.90 1.91
N TYR A 160 1.38 -11.10 2.48
CA TYR A 160 0.22 -11.98 2.57
C TYR A 160 0.06 -12.52 3.99
N ASP A 161 -1.15 -12.42 4.55
CA ASP A 161 -1.49 -12.76 5.94
C ASP A 161 -0.49 -12.18 6.97
N GLY A 162 -0.08 -10.92 6.74
CA GLY A 162 0.84 -10.17 7.60
C GLY A 162 2.32 -10.56 7.48
N ARG A 163 2.70 -11.36 6.46
CA ARG A 163 4.08 -11.81 6.21
C ARG A 163 4.57 -11.32 4.85
N ASP A 164 5.86 -10.98 4.76
CA ASP A 164 6.49 -10.55 3.51
C ASP A 164 6.33 -11.62 2.41
N TYR A 165 6.03 -11.16 1.19
CA TYR A 165 5.76 -12.01 0.02
C TYR A 165 6.87 -11.75 -1.04
N PRO A 166 6.62 -11.41 -2.33
CA PRO A 166 7.67 -10.80 -3.14
C PRO A 166 7.91 -9.31 -2.92
N ALA A 167 9.15 -8.89 -3.20
CA ALA A 167 9.55 -7.49 -3.33
C ALA A 167 10.36 -7.30 -4.61
N LEU A 168 10.06 -6.23 -5.37
CA LEU A 168 10.81 -5.84 -6.55
C LEU A 168 12.15 -5.22 -6.12
N ASP A 169 13.23 -5.73 -6.68
CA ASP A 169 14.51 -5.06 -6.70
C ASP A 169 14.59 -4.19 -7.96
N THR A 170 14.58 -2.85 -7.78
CA THR A 170 14.65 -1.92 -8.91
C THR A 170 16.08 -1.73 -9.44
N GLU A 171 17.14 -2.10 -8.69
CA GLU A 171 18.51 -2.09 -9.23
C GLU A 171 18.60 -3.17 -10.34
N THR A 172 18.10 -4.39 -10.08
CA THR A 172 18.24 -5.56 -10.97
C THR A 172 17.02 -5.92 -11.82
N SER A 173 15.85 -5.29 -11.59
CA SER A 173 14.55 -5.68 -12.20
C SER A 173 14.12 -7.13 -11.88
N THR A 174 14.50 -7.65 -10.71
CA THR A 174 14.18 -9.03 -10.27
C THR A 174 13.35 -9.03 -8.99
N TRP A 175 12.69 -10.16 -8.72
CA TRP A 175 11.83 -10.33 -7.54
C TRP A 175 12.54 -11.12 -6.45
N THR A 176 12.70 -10.53 -5.26
CA THR A 176 13.00 -11.28 -4.05
C THR A 176 11.76 -12.07 -3.63
N ALA A 177 11.91 -13.31 -3.16
CA ALA A 177 10.81 -14.13 -2.65
C ALA A 177 11.06 -14.44 -1.17
N ALA A 178 10.37 -13.74 -0.25
CA ALA A 178 10.66 -13.82 1.19
C ALA A 178 10.23 -15.14 1.85
N VAL A 179 9.31 -15.88 1.22
CA VAL A 179 8.84 -17.22 1.67
C VAL A 179 8.88 -18.23 0.52
N PRO A 180 9.04 -19.55 0.76
CA PRO A 180 9.12 -20.56 -0.31
C PRO A 180 7.92 -20.55 -1.27
N GLN A 181 6.75 -20.15 -0.79
CA GLN A 181 5.51 -20.06 -1.57
C GLN A 181 5.49 -18.86 -2.53
N ALA A 182 6.28 -17.82 -2.22
CA ALA A 182 6.50 -16.66 -3.08
C ALA A 182 7.35 -16.99 -4.31
N VAL A 183 8.08 -18.11 -4.33
CA VAL A 183 8.86 -18.57 -5.50
C VAL A 183 7.98 -18.79 -6.73
N ASN A 184 6.72 -19.19 -6.55
CA ASN A 184 5.80 -19.39 -7.67
C ASN A 184 5.36 -18.05 -8.29
N SER A 185 5.10 -17.03 -7.47
CA SER A 185 4.83 -15.67 -7.94
C SER A 185 6.09 -15.06 -8.58
N LYS A 186 7.26 -15.17 -7.94
CA LYS A 186 8.56 -14.76 -8.52
C LYS A 186 8.78 -15.35 -9.91
N ARG A 187 8.74 -16.69 -10.06
CA ARG A 187 8.93 -17.37 -11.35
C ARG A 187 7.93 -16.88 -12.40
N LYS A 188 6.67 -16.69 -12.01
CA LYS A 188 5.58 -16.22 -12.87
C LYS A 188 5.78 -14.76 -13.33
N TRP A 189 6.36 -13.91 -12.48
CA TRP A 189 6.58 -12.48 -12.76
C TRP A 189 7.91 -12.22 -13.48
N GLU A 190 8.91 -13.09 -13.27
CA GLU A 190 10.20 -13.05 -13.98
C GLU A 190 10.17 -13.77 -15.34
N ALA A 191 9.14 -14.58 -15.62
CA ALA A 191 8.95 -15.25 -16.91
C ALA A 191 8.64 -14.27 -18.07
N GLU A 192 8.08 -13.10 -17.77
CA GLU A 192 7.78 -12.06 -18.75
C GLU A 192 8.43 -10.74 -18.30
N ARG A 193 9.67 -10.48 -18.75
CA ARG A 193 10.53 -9.38 -18.26
C ARG A 193 9.90 -7.98 -18.35
N SER A 194 8.96 -7.79 -19.28
CA SER A 194 8.06 -6.63 -19.42
C SER A 194 7.38 -6.20 -18.11
N ILE A 195 7.03 -7.17 -17.26
CA ILE A 195 6.39 -7.01 -15.95
C ILE A 195 7.31 -6.17 -15.04
N SER A 196 8.49 -6.68 -14.70
CA SER A 196 9.44 -5.99 -13.82
C SER A 196 9.94 -4.66 -14.40
N GLU A 197 10.12 -4.57 -15.71
CA GLU A 197 10.59 -3.35 -16.37
C GLU A 197 9.49 -2.27 -16.44
N GLY A 198 8.23 -2.66 -16.62
CA GLY A 198 7.09 -1.76 -16.60
C GLY A 198 6.93 -1.04 -15.26
N ASP A 199 7.10 -1.75 -14.14
CA ASP A 199 6.98 -1.15 -12.81
C ASP A 199 8.25 -0.47 -12.31
N LYS A 200 9.42 -0.88 -12.80
CA LYS A 200 10.62 -0.06 -12.67
C LYS A 200 10.38 1.31 -13.32
N ALA A 201 9.95 1.35 -14.57
CA ALA A 201 9.62 2.61 -15.26
C ALA A 201 8.48 3.40 -14.57
N TYR A 202 7.47 2.72 -14.01
CA TYR A 202 6.44 3.38 -13.20
C TYR A 202 7.03 4.07 -11.97
N LEU A 203 7.90 3.40 -11.20
CA LEU A 203 8.50 3.94 -9.99
C LEU A 203 9.54 5.04 -10.26
N GLU A 204 10.34 4.87 -11.32
CA GLU A 204 11.45 5.77 -11.68
C GLU A 204 10.97 7.03 -12.41
N GLU A 205 9.98 6.92 -13.30
CA GLU A 205 9.50 8.04 -14.13
C GLU A 205 8.12 8.54 -13.68
N THR A 206 7.10 7.68 -13.77
CA THR A 206 5.68 8.10 -13.65
C THR A 206 5.35 8.55 -12.23
N SER A 207 5.78 7.80 -11.22
CA SER A 207 5.56 8.12 -9.80
C SER A 207 6.31 9.39 -9.40
N VAL A 208 7.50 9.63 -9.96
CA VAL A 208 8.28 10.87 -9.77
C VAL A 208 7.60 12.08 -10.42
N LEU A 209 7.03 11.92 -11.62
CA LEU A 209 6.25 12.96 -12.30
C LEU A 209 5.01 13.37 -11.47
N TRP A 210 4.27 12.39 -10.94
CA TRP A 210 3.12 12.65 -10.07
C TRP A 210 3.52 13.28 -8.73
N LEU A 211 4.60 12.81 -8.11
CA LEU A 211 5.12 13.42 -6.88
C LEU A 211 5.49 14.90 -7.09
N LYS A 212 6.13 15.25 -8.21
CA LYS A 212 6.42 16.66 -8.57
C LYS A 212 5.14 17.50 -8.66
N LYS A 213 4.10 17.01 -9.36
CA LYS A 213 2.82 17.72 -9.49
C LYS A 213 2.13 17.89 -8.12
N TYR A 214 2.12 16.85 -7.29
CA TYR A 214 1.54 16.91 -5.95
C TYR A 214 2.31 17.85 -4.99
N LEU A 215 3.65 17.88 -5.06
CA LEU A 215 4.48 18.77 -4.24
C LEU A 215 4.23 20.25 -4.56
N GLU A 216 4.13 20.62 -5.84
CA GLU A 216 3.80 21.99 -6.22
C GLU A 216 2.34 22.34 -5.87
N MET A 217 1.40 21.39 -5.99
CA MET A 217 0.01 21.62 -5.59
C MET A 217 -0.16 21.80 -4.08
N GLY A 218 0.51 20.96 -3.27
CA GLY A 218 0.45 20.95 -1.82
C GLY A 218 1.45 21.86 -1.11
N LYS A 219 2.30 22.58 -1.87
CA LYS A 219 3.44 23.40 -1.43
C LYS A 219 3.24 24.16 -0.12
N GLU A 220 2.22 25.01 -0.05
CA GLU A 220 1.91 25.84 1.14
C GLU A 220 1.57 25.02 2.39
N THR A 221 1.05 23.80 2.23
CA THR A 221 0.66 22.90 3.33
C THR A 221 1.77 21.90 3.68
N LEU A 222 2.48 21.37 2.68
CA LEU A 222 3.55 20.38 2.85
C LEU A 222 4.82 21.03 3.41
N GLN A 223 5.23 22.20 2.89
CA GLN A 223 6.39 22.93 3.42
C GLN A 223 6.16 23.45 4.85
N ARG A 224 4.91 23.81 5.19
CA ARG A 224 4.51 24.18 6.56
C ARG A 224 4.55 22.99 7.54
N ALA A 225 4.56 21.75 7.05
CA ALA A 225 4.76 20.53 7.84
C ALA A 225 6.24 20.19 8.10
N GLY A 226 7.19 21.08 7.75
CA GLY A 226 8.63 20.90 7.97
C GLY A 226 9.08 20.75 9.43
N THR A 227 8.19 20.98 10.40
CA THR A 227 8.35 20.51 11.78
C THR A 227 7.60 19.19 11.93
N PRO A 228 8.26 18.06 12.31
CA PRO A 228 7.60 16.76 12.40
C PRO A 228 6.58 16.74 13.54
N ARG A 229 5.32 17.05 13.22
CA ARG A 229 4.19 16.84 14.13
C ARG A 229 3.99 15.33 14.29
N PRO A 230 4.06 14.78 15.52
CA PRO A 230 3.61 13.40 15.73
C PRO A 230 2.14 13.31 15.34
N SER A 231 1.76 12.25 14.62
CA SER A 231 0.37 12.01 14.24
C SER A 231 -0.51 11.92 15.49
N PRO A 232 -1.63 12.69 15.59
CA PRO A 232 -2.53 12.60 16.73
C PRO A 232 -3.03 11.17 16.93
N TRP A 233 -2.75 10.59 18.09
CA TRP A 233 -3.19 9.24 18.45
C TRP A 233 -4.65 9.29 18.87
N TYR A 234 -5.55 8.96 17.95
CA TYR A 234 -6.97 8.75 18.27
C TYR A 234 -7.13 7.45 19.05
N LEU A 235 -7.07 7.55 20.38
CA LEU A 235 -7.55 6.52 21.27
C LEU A 235 -9.09 6.60 21.30
N TRP A 236 -9.72 5.46 21.09
CA TRP A 236 -11.18 5.32 21.16
C TRP A 236 -11.50 4.54 22.42
N ASP A 237 -12.18 5.19 23.37
CA ASP A 237 -12.69 4.49 24.55
C ASP A 237 -13.89 3.64 24.13
N LEU A 238 -13.71 2.32 24.24
CA LEU A 238 -14.70 1.31 23.88
C LEU A 238 -15.92 1.30 24.83
N SER A 239 -15.86 2.00 25.96
CA SER A 239 -16.98 2.10 26.90
C SER A 239 -18.08 3.10 26.47
N ASN A 240 -17.72 4.19 25.77
CA ASN A 240 -18.59 5.35 25.60
C ASN A 240 -18.67 5.95 24.18
N GLY A 241 -17.99 5.37 23.19
CA GLY A 241 -18.25 5.65 21.76
C GLY A 241 -17.87 7.05 21.26
N LYS A 242 -16.97 7.75 21.97
CA LYS A 242 -16.38 9.03 21.54
C LYS A 242 -14.87 8.88 21.33
N ALA A 243 -14.29 9.74 20.49
CA ALA A 243 -12.85 9.89 20.36
C ALA A 243 -12.36 11.05 21.21
N GLU A 244 -11.18 10.90 21.82
CA GLU A 244 -10.53 11.96 22.61
C GLU A 244 -9.01 11.97 22.35
N GLU A 245 -8.37 13.14 22.44
CA GLU A 245 -6.94 13.31 22.15
C GLU A 245 -6.10 12.98 23.40
N SER A 246 -5.36 11.87 23.37
CA SER A 246 -4.48 11.47 24.48
C SER A 246 -2.99 11.68 24.15
N ARG A 247 -2.18 12.01 25.17
CA ARG A 247 -0.81 12.54 24.98
C ARG A 247 0.32 11.80 25.71
N SER A 248 0.08 10.61 26.27
CA SER A 248 1.05 9.90 27.11
C SER A 248 1.27 8.44 26.66
N PRO A 249 2.53 7.95 26.54
CA PRO A 249 2.81 6.56 26.21
C PRO A 249 2.89 5.67 27.46
N VAL A 250 2.36 4.45 27.36
CA VAL A 250 2.59 3.35 28.31
C VAL A 250 2.99 2.11 27.53
N ALA A 251 3.99 1.36 27.99
CA ALA A 251 4.57 0.24 27.26
C ALA A 251 4.90 -0.95 28.18
N PHE A 252 4.49 -2.16 27.79
CA PHE A 252 4.92 -3.49 28.26
C PHE A 252 4.43 -4.55 27.23
N PRO A 253 4.77 -5.86 27.33
CA PRO A 253 6.06 -6.42 26.94
C PRO A 253 5.97 -7.43 25.76
N LEU A 254 7.11 -7.99 25.37
CA LEU A 254 7.27 -8.95 24.25
C LEU A 254 6.76 -10.37 24.57
N CYS A 255 6.23 -11.08 23.57
CA CYS A 255 6.15 -12.55 23.55
C CYS A 255 6.15 -13.13 22.11
N SER A 256 6.34 -14.45 21.99
CA SER A 256 6.98 -15.11 20.83
C SER A 256 6.08 -15.68 19.71
N LEU A 257 6.77 -16.06 18.62
CA LEU A 257 6.42 -16.99 17.51
C LEU A 257 5.62 -18.26 17.93
N PRO A 258 4.93 -19.01 17.00
CA PRO A 258 5.38 -19.27 15.62
C PRO A 258 4.33 -19.40 14.47
N SER A 259 4.90 -19.64 13.28
CA SER A 259 4.45 -20.33 12.04
C SER A 259 3.24 -21.29 12.12
N HIS A 260 2.50 -21.65 11.06
CA HIS A 260 2.79 -21.77 9.60
C HIS A 260 1.54 -21.37 8.75
N THR A 261 1.57 -20.81 7.52
CA THR A 261 2.20 -21.15 6.20
C THR A 261 1.24 -21.90 5.25
N LEU A 262 1.72 -22.43 4.10
CA LEU A 262 1.06 -22.54 2.78
C LEU A 262 1.07 -21.13 2.05
N VAL A 263 0.70 -20.86 0.78
CA VAL A 263 -0.02 -21.61 -0.29
C VAL A 263 0.13 -21.00 -1.74
N LEU A 264 -0.80 -21.12 -2.73
CA LEU A 264 -0.61 -20.81 -4.19
C LEU A 264 -1.93 -20.71 -5.07
N GLU A 265 -1.79 -20.32 -6.35
CA GLU A 265 -2.44 -20.73 -7.63
C GLU A 265 -3.73 -20.13 -8.28
N CYS A 266 -3.50 -19.33 -9.32
CA CYS A 266 -3.83 -19.66 -10.73
C CYS A 266 -2.81 -18.94 -11.63
N MET A 267 -2.65 -19.42 -12.85
CA MET A 267 -2.04 -18.65 -13.93
C MET A 267 -2.99 -17.48 -14.28
N SER A 268 -2.44 -16.36 -14.77
CA SER A 268 -3.20 -15.49 -15.68
C SER A 268 -2.78 -15.93 -17.08
N LEU A 269 -2.58 -15.01 -18.02
CA LEU A 269 -1.61 -15.21 -19.09
C LEU A 269 -0.71 -13.96 -19.16
N THR A 270 0.38 -13.83 -18.40
CA THR A 270 0.76 -14.66 -17.24
C THR A 270 1.33 -13.88 -16.03
N GLY A 271 1.24 -12.55 -15.95
CA GLY A 271 1.65 -11.77 -14.76
C GLY A 271 0.57 -11.62 -13.69
N LEU A 272 0.88 -11.78 -12.38
CA LEU A 272 -0.10 -11.58 -11.29
C LEU A 272 0.14 -10.32 -10.43
N PHE A 273 1.33 -9.75 -10.49
CA PHE A 273 1.59 -8.32 -10.58
C PHE A 273 3.06 -8.16 -11.03
N PRO A 274 3.46 -7.03 -11.63
CA PRO A 274 2.64 -5.90 -12.00
C PRO A 274 2.73 -5.59 -13.52
N SER A 275 1.80 -4.84 -14.08
CA SER A 275 1.96 -3.38 -14.12
C SER A 275 0.84 -2.60 -13.47
N PHE A 276 1.21 -1.59 -12.66
CA PHE A 276 0.27 -0.57 -12.15
C PHE A 276 -0.06 0.53 -13.19
N VAL A 277 0.30 0.30 -14.46
CA VAL A 277 0.20 1.27 -15.57
C VAL A 277 -0.35 0.59 -16.83
N SER A 278 -1.52 1.05 -17.29
CA SER A 278 -1.74 1.20 -18.73
C SER A 278 -1.18 2.57 -19.13
N ARG A 279 -0.52 2.64 -20.28
CA ARG A 279 -0.04 3.90 -20.87
C ARG A 279 -1.22 4.82 -21.21
N GLN A 280 -0.93 6.11 -21.34
CA GLN A 280 -1.72 7.05 -22.16
C GLN A 280 -1.43 6.81 -23.64
#